data_AF-A0A370DST8-F1
#
_entry.id   AF-A0A370DST8-F1
#
_cell.length_a   1.000
_cell.length_b   1.000
_cell.length_c   1.000
_cell.angle_alpha   90.00
_cell.angle_beta   90.00
_cell.angle_gamma   90.00
#
_symmetry.space_group_name_H-M   'P 1'
#
loop_
_entity.id
_entity.type
_entity.pdbx_description
1 polymer ?
#
loop_
_entity_poly.entity_id
_entity_poly.type
_entity_poly.pdbx_seq_one_letter_code
_entity_poly.pdbx_strand_id
1 'polypeptide(L)'
;MRSKLLFPTLLLLSLAGYAASAEESCIREVFGDFCLGGSMNNQLAKRAVQREPQQRGERSGVIYPVDRDKIYVMAFKGTIYKVLRTYEPTTQVAFKDFKRRLQEKYGKSVDQSQYPTYVHSTAGKIGAIRRGEATALHIWQLEGEPWRVELGWTRKLGISIAYLVNSLDLQQQMEADKGL
;
A
#
# COMPACT_ATOMS: atom_id res chain seq x y z
N MET A 1 -20.94 74.63 25.27
CA MET A 1 -21.96 73.77 24.63
C MET A 1 -21.32 72.45 24.22
N ARG A 2 -21.91 71.33 24.70
CA ARG A 2 -21.85 69.91 24.25
C ARG A 2 -20.46 69.26 24.06
N SER A 3 -19.98 68.42 24.98
CA SER A 3 -20.29 66.99 25.28
C SER A 3 -19.68 65.95 24.33
N LYS A 4 -18.92 65.00 24.96
CA LYS A 4 -18.85 63.54 24.69
C LYS A 4 -18.09 63.12 23.42
N LEU A 5 -17.32 62.03 23.35
CA LEU A 5 -17.22 60.77 24.11
C LEU A 5 -15.89 60.08 23.73
N LEU A 6 -15.30 59.37 24.70
CA LEU A 6 -14.23 58.38 24.52
C LEU A 6 -14.67 57.23 23.60
N PHE A 7 -13.76 56.73 22.76
CA PHE A 7 -13.82 55.40 22.16
C PHE A 7 -12.40 54.79 22.14
N PRO A 8 -12.10 53.78 22.97
CA PRO A 8 -10.87 53.01 22.82
C PRO A 8 -11.13 51.92 21.77
N THR A 9 -10.48 52.01 20.63
CA THR A 9 -10.52 50.96 19.61
C THR A 9 -9.60 49.82 20.03
N LEU A 10 -10.19 48.81 20.67
CA LEU A 10 -9.61 47.51 20.94
C LEU A 10 -9.33 46.81 19.59
N LEU A 11 -8.08 46.86 19.08
CA LEU A 11 -7.71 46.13 17.87
C LEU A 11 -7.25 44.72 18.26
N LEU A 12 -8.02 43.74 17.78
CA LEU A 12 -7.84 42.31 18.02
C LEU A 12 -6.42 41.84 17.69
N LEU A 13 -5.76 41.20 18.67
CA LEU A 13 -4.65 40.29 18.42
C LEU A 13 -5.14 39.18 17.50
N SER A 14 -4.67 39.22 16.26
CA SER A 14 -4.79 38.11 15.31
C SER A 14 -3.83 37.03 15.78
N LEU A 15 -4.32 36.08 16.59
CA LEU A 15 -3.66 34.80 16.75
C LEU A 15 -3.64 34.13 15.38
N ALA A 16 -2.52 34.32 14.68
CA ALA A 16 -2.12 33.46 13.59
C ALA A 16 -2.04 32.05 14.17
N GLY A 17 -3.13 31.31 14.03
CA GLY A 17 -3.12 29.87 14.21
C GLY A 17 -2.11 29.33 13.23
N TYR A 18 -0.94 28.95 13.73
CA TYR A 18 -0.08 28.00 13.04
C TYR A 18 -0.93 26.75 12.93
N ALA A 19 -1.64 26.62 11.81
CA ALA A 19 -2.09 25.32 11.35
C ALA A 19 -0.80 24.52 11.20
N ALA A 20 -0.46 23.74 12.22
CA ALA A 20 0.48 22.67 12.09
C ALA A 20 -0.09 21.78 10.99
N SER A 21 0.38 22.00 9.76
CA SER A 21 0.19 21.06 8.66
C SER A 21 0.70 19.74 9.21
N ALA A 22 -0.22 18.81 9.49
CA ALA A 22 0.13 17.47 9.92
C ALA A 22 1.25 17.00 9.00
N GLU A 23 2.43 16.79 9.57
CA GLU A 23 3.62 16.38 8.85
C GLU A 23 3.24 15.15 8.02
N GLU A 24 3.35 15.24 6.69
CA GLU A 24 2.97 14.14 5.80
C GLU A 24 3.84 12.93 6.18
N SER A 25 3.28 11.98 6.94
CA SER A 25 4.01 10.79 7.37
C SER A 25 4.28 9.90 6.17
N CYS A 26 5.45 10.05 5.55
CA CYS A 26 5.89 9.19 4.48
C CYS A 26 6.94 8.21 4.98
N ILE A 27 6.53 6.98 5.27
CA ILE A 27 7.43 5.92 5.69
C ILE A 27 8.34 5.53 4.52
N ARG A 28 7.74 5.33 3.33
CA ARG A 28 8.48 4.90 2.16
C ARG A 28 7.78 5.31 0.87
N GLU A 29 8.51 5.95 -0.03
CA GLU A 29 8.07 6.10 -1.41
C GLU A 29 8.29 4.79 -2.19
N VAL A 30 7.24 4.35 -2.88
CA VAL A 30 7.21 3.09 -3.62
C VAL A 30 6.60 3.30 -5.01
N PHE A 31 7.18 2.63 -6.00
CA PHE A 31 6.80 2.77 -7.41
C PHE A 31 6.82 4.23 -7.94
N GLY A 32 7.68 5.09 -7.36
CA GLY A 32 7.93 6.47 -7.80
C GLY A 32 6.97 7.51 -7.23
N ASP A 33 5.69 7.18 -7.07
CA ASP A 33 4.67 8.22 -6.82
C ASP A 33 3.74 7.92 -5.62
N PHE A 34 3.99 6.82 -4.89
CA PHE A 34 3.09 6.39 -3.82
C PHE A 34 3.78 6.39 -2.48
N CYS A 35 3.17 7.05 -1.51
CA CYS A 35 3.70 7.20 -0.17
C CYS A 35 3.07 6.19 0.78
N LEU A 36 3.84 5.16 1.15
CA LEU A 36 3.46 4.19 2.17
C LEU A 36 3.44 4.88 3.55
N GLY A 37 2.36 4.69 4.32
CA GLY A 37 2.08 5.42 5.56
C GLY A 37 1.46 6.81 5.34
N GLY A 38 1.34 7.26 4.09
CA GLY A 38 0.75 8.56 3.77
C GLY A 38 -0.78 8.56 3.77
N SER A 39 -1.36 9.77 3.64
CA SER A 39 -2.82 9.98 3.56
C SER A 39 -3.38 9.57 2.20
N MET A 40 -4.44 8.76 2.19
CA MET A 40 -5.20 8.45 0.98
C MET A 40 -5.83 9.71 0.36
N ASN A 41 -6.32 10.64 1.17
CA ASN A 41 -6.90 11.89 0.66
C ASN A 41 -5.86 12.72 -0.09
N ASN A 42 -4.64 12.81 0.44
CA ASN A 42 -3.56 13.52 -0.23
C ASN A 42 -3.15 12.81 -1.53
N GLN A 43 -3.12 11.48 -1.53
CA GLN A 43 -2.87 10.70 -2.73
C GLN A 43 -3.91 10.98 -3.83
N LEU A 44 -5.20 11.02 -3.46
CA LEU A 44 -6.30 11.29 -4.39
C LEU A 44 -6.30 12.75 -4.89
N ALA A 45 -5.87 13.69 -4.05
CA ALA A 45 -5.70 15.09 -4.46
C ALA A 45 -4.52 15.27 -5.43
N LYS A 46 -3.41 14.55 -5.20
CA LYS A 46 -2.21 14.58 -6.06
C LYS A 46 -2.42 13.89 -7.41
N ARG A 47 -3.27 12.86 -7.45
CA ARG A 47 -3.50 12.06 -8.67
C ARG A 47 -4.96 11.68 -8.82
N ALA A 48 -5.59 12.24 -9.86
CA ALA A 48 -6.96 11.90 -10.22
C ALA A 48 -7.11 10.41 -10.54
N VAL A 49 -8.23 9.85 -10.11
CA VAL A 49 -8.57 8.44 -10.30
C VAL A 49 -9.69 8.33 -11.33
N GLN A 50 -9.58 7.35 -12.23
CA GLN A 50 -10.61 7.13 -13.27
C GLN A 50 -11.88 6.49 -12.70
N ARG A 51 -11.79 5.89 -11.51
CA ARG A 51 -12.88 5.23 -10.82
C ARG A 51 -12.87 5.69 -9.37
N GLU A 52 -14.07 5.80 -8.80
CA GLU A 52 -14.22 6.14 -7.39
C GLU A 52 -13.47 5.13 -6.51
N PRO A 53 -12.81 5.60 -5.44
CA PRO A 53 -12.22 4.73 -4.44
C PRO A 53 -13.28 3.78 -3.88
N GLN A 54 -12.94 2.51 -3.77
CA GLN A 54 -13.79 1.52 -3.11
C GLN A 54 -13.63 1.67 -1.61
N GLN A 55 -14.73 1.67 -0.86
CA GLN A 55 -14.72 1.77 0.60
C GLN A 55 -15.52 0.64 1.24
N ARG A 56 -14.98 0.05 2.30
CA ARG A 56 -15.65 -0.96 3.14
C ARG A 56 -15.25 -0.74 4.60
N GLY A 57 -16.14 -0.09 5.35
CA GLY A 57 -15.84 0.38 6.71
C GLY A 57 -14.66 1.36 6.67
N GLU A 58 -13.64 1.08 7.45
CA GLU A 58 -12.42 1.89 7.52
C GLU A 58 -11.37 1.54 6.45
N ARG A 59 -11.61 0.49 5.66
CA ARG A 59 -10.75 0.14 4.53
C ARG A 59 -11.19 0.91 3.30
N SER A 60 -10.23 1.47 2.59
CA SER A 60 -10.45 2.02 1.25
C SER A 60 -9.37 1.55 0.29
N GLY A 61 -9.68 1.59 -1.00
CA GLY A 61 -8.74 1.16 -2.03
C GLY A 61 -9.02 1.83 -3.36
N VAL A 62 -7.95 2.09 -4.10
CA VAL A 62 -8.03 2.64 -5.45
C VAL A 62 -7.06 1.95 -6.39
N ILE A 63 -7.42 1.91 -7.68
CA ILE A 63 -6.67 1.21 -8.71
C ILE A 63 -6.26 2.21 -9.79
N TYR A 64 -4.95 2.30 -10.04
CA TYR A 64 -4.37 3.06 -11.13
C TYR A 64 -3.93 2.10 -12.23
N PRO A 65 -4.46 2.20 -13.46
CA PRO A 65 -3.93 1.46 -14.60
C PRO A 65 -2.58 2.05 -15.03
N VAL A 66 -1.62 1.18 -15.36
CA VAL A 66 -0.29 1.55 -15.89
C VAL A 66 0.03 0.60 -17.04
N ASP A 67 -0.25 1.01 -18.28
CA ASP A 67 -0.21 0.13 -19.46
C ASP A 67 -1.05 -1.15 -19.26
N ARG A 68 -0.39 -2.31 -19.18
CA ARG A 68 -1.02 -3.62 -18.91
C ARG A 68 -1.02 -3.99 -17.42
N ASP A 69 -0.30 -3.22 -16.62
CA ASP A 69 -0.16 -3.40 -15.18
C ASP A 69 -1.23 -2.59 -14.44
N LYS A 70 -1.37 -2.88 -13.14
CA LYS A 70 -2.25 -2.14 -12.24
C LYS A 70 -1.54 -1.89 -10.93
N ILE A 71 -1.71 -0.68 -10.40
CA ILE A 71 -1.27 -0.32 -9.04
C ILE A 71 -2.50 -0.18 -8.16
N TYR A 72 -2.54 -0.99 -7.12
CA TYR A 72 -3.56 -0.99 -6.08
C TYR A 72 -3.00 -0.26 -4.88
N VAL A 73 -3.64 0.84 -4.48
CA VAL A 73 -3.31 1.59 -3.27
C VAL A 73 -4.43 1.32 -2.27
N MET A 74 -4.08 0.74 -1.13
CA MET A 74 -5.02 0.37 -0.07
C MET A 74 -4.70 1.15 1.20
N ALA A 75 -5.76 1.68 1.80
CA ALA A 75 -5.70 2.42 3.04
C ALA A 75 -6.61 1.82 4.10
N PHE A 76 -6.24 2.09 5.34
CA PHE A 76 -6.96 1.70 6.53
C PHE A 76 -6.96 2.89 7.49
N LYS A 77 -8.15 3.30 7.96
CA LYS A 77 -8.34 4.58 8.69
C LYS A 77 -7.73 5.78 7.94
N GLY A 78 -7.90 5.78 6.61
CA GLY A 78 -7.35 6.83 5.73
C GLY A 78 -5.84 6.79 5.48
N THR A 79 -5.10 5.88 6.14
CA THR A 79 -3.65 5.76 6.01
C THR A 79 -3.27 4.63 5.06
N ILE A 80 -2.43 4.91 4.06
CA ILE A 80 -1.99 3.94 3.04
C ILE A 80 -1.11 2.88 3.71
N TYR A 81 -1.64 1.67 3.86
CA TYR A 81 -0.90 0.56 4.47
C TYR A 81 -0.32 -0.40 3.46
N LYS A 82 -0.84 -0.43 2.22
CA LYS A 82 -0.36 -1.34 1.17
C LYS A 82 -0.42 -0.70 -0.20
N VAL A 83 0.68 -0.79 -0.93
CA VAL A 83 0.75 -0.45 -2.36
C VAL A 83 1.23 -1.68 -3.10
N LEU A 84 0.43 -2.17 -4.05
CA LEU A 84 0.69 -3.40 -4.81
C LEU A 84 0.68 -3.10 -6.29
N ARG A 85 1.69 -3.55 -7.03
CA ARG A 85 1.68 -3.56 -8.49
C ARG A 85 1.56 -4.99 -9.01
N THR A 86 0.61 -5.23 -9.91
CA THR A 86 0.51 -6.49 -10.69
C THR A 86 1.24 -6.34 -12.01
N TYR A 87 1.85 -7.42 -12.49
CA TYR A 87 2.67 -7.43 -13.71
C TYR A 87 2.18 -8.46 -14.73
N GLU A 88 2.13 -8.04 -16.00
CA GLU A 88 1.87 -8.91 -17.14
C GLU A 88 3.05 -8.93 -18.13
N PRO A 89 3.47 -10.11 -18.65
CA PRO A 89 2.83 -11.42 -18.52
C PRO A 89 3.21 -12.21 -17.26
N THR A 90 2.27 -13.02 -16.77
CA THR A 90 2.45 -13.90 -15.60
C THR A 90 3.21 -15.20 -15.93
N THR A 91 4.53 -15.09 -16.05
CA THR A 91 5.42 -16.21 -16.40
C THR A 91 6.43 -16.55 -15.30
N GLN A 92 6.93 -17.79 -15.31
CA GLN A 92 7.96 -18.19 -14.35
C GLN A 92 9.27 -17.41 -14.53
N VAL A 93 9.62 -17.07 -15.77
CA VAL A 93 10.80 -16.25 -16.07
C VAL A 93 10.66 -14.89 -15.41
N ALA A 94 9.53 -14.20 -15.63
CA ALA A 94 9.25 -12.91 -15.00
C ALA A 94 9.29 -12.99 -13.46
N PHE A 95 8.69 -14.03 -12.86
CA PHE A 95 8.71 -14.21 -11.40
C PHE A 95 10.13 -14.37 -10.86
N LYS A 96 10.97 -15.19 -11.52
CA LYS A 96 12.38 -15.37 -11.15
C LYS A 96 13.17 -14.08 -11.31
N ASP A 97 12.92 -13.32 -12.37
CA ASP A 97 13.58 -12.04 -12.62
C ASP A 97 13.24 -11.00 -11.55
N PHE A 98 11.97 -10.88 -11.17
CA PHE A 98 11.56 -10.02 -10.06
C PHE A 98 12.19 -10.45 -8.74
N LYS A 99 12.19 -11.77 -8.45
CA LYS A 99 12.82 -12.30 -7.24
C LYS A 99 14.30 -11.93 -7.20
N ARG A 100 15.03 -12.12 -8.30
CA ARG A 100 16.45 -11.77 -8.40
C ARG A 100 16.67 -10.28 -8.14
N ARG A 101 15.93 -9.39 -8.80
CA ARG A 101 16.04 -7.93 -8.63
C ARG A 101 15.73 -7.49 -7.20
N LEU A 102 14.71 -8.07 -6.57
CA LEU A 102 14.37 -7.78 -5.18
C LEU A 102 15.44 -8.32 -4.22
N GLN A 103 16.03 -9.47 -4.53
CA GLN A 103 17.11 -10.04 -3.74
C GLN A 103 18.41 -9.22 -3.85
N GLU A 104 18.71 -8.69 -5.03
CA GLU A 104 19.81 -7.73 -5.23
C GLU A 104 19.59 -6.45 -4.42
N LYS A 105 18.34 -6.00 -4.31
CA LYS A 105 17.99 -4.75 -3.62
C LYS A 105 17.88 -4.88 -2.10
N TYR A 106 17.31 -5.97 -1.60
CA TYR A 106 16.90 -6.12 -0.20
C TYR A 106 17.53 -7.34 0.50
N GLY A 107 18.41 -8.09 -0.17
CA GLY A 107 19.00 -9.29 0.38
C GLY A 107 18.09 -10.52 0.32
N LYS A 108 18.28 -11.48 1.24
CA LYS A 108 17.56 -12.76 1.20
C LYS A 108 16.10 -12.59 1.64
N SER A 109 15.18 -13.20 0.90
CA SER A 109 13.78 -13.33 1.29
C SER A 109 13.52 -14.56 2.16
N VAL A 110 12.46 -14.53 2.95
CA VAL A 110 11.81 -15.74 3.48
C VAL A 110 10.84 -16.29 2.43
N ASP A 111 10.90 -17.59 2.15
CA ASP A 111 9.93 -18.28 1.30
C ASP A 111 8.74 -18.74 2.14
N GLN A 112 7.56 -18.21 1.84
CA GLN A 112 6.29 -18.61 2.46
C GLN A 112 5.32 -19.18 1.42
N SER A 113 5.85 -19.71 0.32
CA SER A 113 5.04 -20.32 -0.72
C SER A 113 4.28 -21.54 -0.20
N GLN A 114 3.03 -21.66 -0.61
CA GLN A 114 2.15 -22.77 -0.27
C GLN A 114 1.85 -23.58 -1.52
N TYR A 115 2.27 -24.84 -1.52
CA TYR A 115 2.03 -25.78 -2.61
C TYR A 115 1.38 -27.05 -2.06
N PRO A 116 0.44 -27.67 -2.81
CA PRO A 116 -0.06 -28.98 -2.47
C PRO A 116 1.07 -30.01 -2.37
N THR A 117 0.94 -30.97 -1.47
CA THR A 117 1.98 -31.97 -1.18
C THR A 117 2.35 -32.84 -2.39
N TYR A 118 1.44 -33.01 -3.36
CA TYR A 118 1.68 -33.78 -4.58
C TYR A 118 2.45 -33.00 -5.66
N VAL A 119 2.75 -31.72 -5.44
CA VAL A 119 3.35 -30.82 -6.43
C VAL A 119 4.84 -30.61 -6.15
N HIS A 120 5.68 -31.28 -6.94
CA HIS A 120 7.14 -31.18 -6.79
C HIS A 120 7.83 -30.51 -7.98
N SER A 121 7.31 -30.71 -9.20
CA SER A 121 7.91 -30.17 -10.42
C SER A 121 7.59 -28.70 -10.63
N THR A 122 8.46 -28.01 -11.35
CA THR A 122 8.24 -26.61 -11.76
C THR A 122 6.93 -26.43 -12.54
N ALA A 123 6.67 -27.29 -13.53
CA ALA A 123 5.44 -27.24 -14.32
C ALA A 123 4.21 -27.50 -13.43
N GLY A 124 4.32 -28.43 -12.47
CA GLY A 124 3.29 -28.70 -11.49
C GLY A 124 2.98 -27.49 -10.62
N LYS A 125 4.01 -26.78 -10.12
CA LYS A 125 3.85 -25.56 -9.32
C LYS A 125 3.12 -24.46 -10.09
N ILE A 126 3.50 -24.24 -11.35
CA ILE A 126 2.83 -23.27 -12.24
C ILE A 126 1.37 -23.68 -12.46
N GLY A 127 1.12 -24.96 -12.74
CA GLY A 127 -0.23 -25.50 -12.93
C GLY A 127 -1.12 -25.30 -11.70
N ALA A 128 -0.60 -25.62 -10.51
CA ALA A 128 -1.31 -25.44 -9.24
C ALA A 128 -1.63 -23.96 -8.96
N ILE A 129 -0.69 -23.05 -9.21
CA ILE A 129 -0.94 -21.60 -9.10
C ILE A 129 -2.05 -21.16 -10.06
N ARG A 130 -2.02 -21.62 -11.32
CA ARG A 130 -3.03 -21.29 -12.33
C ARG A 130 -4.42 -21.81 -11.99
N ARG A 131 -4.51 -22.98 -11.33
CA ARG A 131 -5.76 -23.53 -10.80
C ARG A 131 -6.23 -22.87 -9.50
N GLY A 132 -5.36 -22.13 -8.82
CA GLY A 132 -5.65 -21.46 -7.55
C GLY A 132 -5.48 -22.36 -6.33
N GLU A 133 -4.77 -23.48 -6.49
CA GLU A 133 -4.47 -24.45 -5.43
C GLU A 133 -3.14 -24.13 -4.70
N ALA A 134 -2.36 -23.19 -5.24
CA ALA A 134 -1.06 -22.83 -4.73
C ALA A 134 -0.81 -21.31 -4.81
N THR A 135 0.11 -20.85 -3.97
CA THR A 135 0.62 -19.48 -3.95
C THR A 135 2.14 -19.51 -3.86
N ALA A 136 2.83 -18.80 -4.74
CA ALA A 136 4.24 -18.47 -4.53
C ALA A 136 4.34 -17.17 -3.74
N LEU A 137 5.14 -17.12 -2.68
CA LEU A 137 5.29 -15.93 -1.85
C LEU A 137 6.72 -15.82 -1.30
N HIS A 138 7.37 -14.70 -1.59
CA HIS A 138 8.65 -14.32 -1.00
C HIS A 138 8.50 -13.00 -0.24
N ILE A 139 9.01 -12.95 0.99
CA ILE A 139 8.89 -11.79 1.87
C ILE A 139 10.29 -11.26 2.23
N TRP A 140 10.49 -9.95 2.09
CA TRP A 140 11.65 -9.23 2.60
C TRP A 140 11.21 -8.34 3.75
N GLN A 141 11.55 -8.75 4.97
CA GLN A 141 11.48 -7.91 6.16
C GLN A 141 12.86 -7.31 6.39
N LEU A 142 13.00 -6.00 6.23
CA LEU A 142 14.25 -5.31 6.51
C LEU A 142 14.33 -5.03 8.01
N GLU A 143 15.52 -5.21 8.58
CA GLU A 143 15.75 -4.95 10.00
C GLU A 143 15.58 -3.47 10.32
N GLY A 144 14.85 -3.16 11.40
CA GLY A 144 14.56 -1.79 11.82
C GLY A 144 13.49 -1.06 11.00
N GLU A 145 13.06 -1.61 9.86
CA GLU A 145 12.08 -0.97 8.99
C GLU A 145 10.64 -1.33 9.38
N PRO A 146 9.71 -0.36 9.51
CA PRO A 146 8.31 -0.61 9.88
C PRO A 146 7.46 -1.15 8.73
N TRP A 147 8.09 -1.52 7.61
CA TRP A 147 7.46 -1.99 6.40
C TRP A 147 8.19 -3.20 5.81
N ARG A 148 7.52 -3.90 4.88
CA ARG A 148 8.07 -5.08 4.19
C ARG A 148 7.72 -5.09 2.71
N VAL A 149 8.41 -5.95 1.96
CA VAL A 149 8.13 -6.24 0.55
C VAL A 149 7.68 -7.68 0.37
N GLU A 150 6.66 -7.90 -0.45
CA GLU A 150 6.16 -9.21 -0.83
C GLU A 150 6.20 -9.36 -2.35
N LEU A 151 6.79 -10.45 -2.84
CA LEU A 151 6.64 -10.91 -4.21
C LEU A 151 5.69 -12.12 -4.22
N GLY A 152 4.51 -11.95 -4.80
CA GLY A 152 3.47 -12.96 -4.86
C GLY A 152 3.22 -13.47 -6.28
N TRP A 153 2.82 -14.73 -6.40
CA TRP A 153 2.17 -15.26 -7.60
C TRP A 153 0.96 -16.10 -7.23
N THR A 154 -0.22 -15.60 -7.60
CA THR A 154 -1.52 -16.26 -7.35
C THR A 154 -2.35 -16.32 -8.63
N ARG A 155 -3.40 -17.17 -8.65
CA ARG A 155 -4.40 -17.17 -9.73
C ARG A 155 -5.08 -15.82 -9.92
N LYS A 156 -5.42 -15.15 -8.81
CA LYS A 156 -6.29 -13.96 -8.81
C LYS A 156 -5.54 -12.70 -9.24
N LEU A 157 -4.31 -12.52 -8.79
CA LEU A 157 -3.54 -11.28 -9.01
C LEU A 157 -2.42 -11.45 -10.04
N GLY A 158 -2.14 -12.67 -10.50
CA GLY A 158 -0.95 -12.91 -11.29
C GLY A 158 0.31 -12.73 -10.43
N ILE A 159 1.36 -12.21 -11.05
CA ILE A 159 2.60 -11.82 -10.37
C ILE A 159 2.40 -10.42 -9.81
N SER A 160 2.74 -10.23 -8.54
CA SER A 160 2.64 -8.93 -7.89
C SER A 160 3.81 -8.64 -6.97
N ILE A 161 4.16 -7.35 -6.87
CA ILE A 161 5.05 -6.82 -5.83
C ILE A 161 4.21 -5.93 -4.94
N ALA A 162 4.22 -6.16 -3.64
CA ALA A 162 3.54 -5.33 -2.65
C ALA A 162 4.52 -4.77 -1.63
N TYR A 163 4.28 -3.53 -1.23
CA TYR A 163 4.91 -2.87 -0.10
C TYR A 163 3.85 -2.65 0.98
N LEU A 164 4.14 -3.03 2.23
CA LEU A 164 3.17 -3.01 3.32
C LEU A 164 3.75 -2.38 4.59
N VAL A 165 2.96 -1.57 5.30
CA VAL A 165 3.25 -1.14 6.68
C VAL A 165 2.83 -2.26 7.62
N ASN A 166 3.76 -2.78 8.41
CA ASN A 166 3.53 -4.00 9.19
C ASN A 166 2.43 -3.84 10.24
N SER A 167 2.46 -2.76 11.01
CA SER A 167 1.49 -2.51 12.07
C SER A 167 0.08 -2.29 11.53
N LEU A 168 -0.08 -1.51 10.46
CA LEU A 168 -1.37 -1.22 9.85
C LEU A 168 -1.95 -2.45 9.13
N ASP A 169 -1.11 -3.24 8.46
CA ASP A 169 -1.55 -4.49 7.84
C ASP A 169 -2.04 -5.50 8.89
N LEU A 170 -1.36 -5.59 10.05
CA LEU A 170 -1.84 -6.43 11.15
C LEU A 170 -3.17 -5.93 11.72
N GLN A 171 -3.29 -4.63 12.00
CA GLN A 171 -4.53 -4.03 12.53
C GLN A 171 -5.72 -4.26 11.60
N GLN A 172 -5.54 -4.03 10.29
CA GLN A 172 -6.63 -4.24 9.34
C GLN A 172 -6.99 -5.73 9.22
N GLN A 173 -6.06 -6.68 9.36
CA GLN A 173 -6.39 -8.11 9.39
C GLN A 173 -7.23 -8.46 10.62
N MET A 174 -6.81 -7.99 11.80
CA MET A 174 -7.54 -8.24 13.05
C MET A 174 -8.96 -7.68 13.01
N GLU A 175 -9.19 -6.53 12.38
CA GLU A 175 -10.54 -6.00 12.20
C GLU A 175 -11.34 -6.74 11.13
N ALA A 176 -10.71 -7.47 10.21
CA ALA A 176 -11.41 -8.29 9.22
C ALA A 176 -11.97 -9.54 9.92
N ASP A 177 -11.16 -10.14 10.79
CA ASP A 177 -11.48 -11.35 11.51
C ASP A 177 -12.55 -11.13 12.59
N LYS A 178 -12.64 -9.92 13.17
CA LYS A 178 -13.73 -9.53 14.10
C LYS A 178 -15.08 -9.33 13.41
N GLY A 179 -15.10 -9.18 12.09
CA GLY A 179 -16.32 -8.97 11.29
C GLY A 179 -16.90 -10.26 10.70
N LEU A 180 -16.33 -11.41 11.06
CA LEU A 180 -16.86 -12.77 10.81
C LEU A 180 -17.52 -13.29 12.08
#